data_AF-A0A7S8C7A1-F1
#
_entry.id   AF-A0A7S8C7A1-F1
#
_cell.length_a   1.000
_cell.length_b   1.000
_cell.length_c   1.000
_cell.angle_alpha   90.00
_cell.angle_beta   90.00
_cell.angle_gamma   90.00
#
_symmetry.space_group_name_H-M   'P 1'
#
loop_
_entity.id
_entity.type
_entity.pdbx_description
1 polymer ?
#
loop_
_entity_poly.entity_id
_entity_poly.type
_entity_poly.pdbx_seq_one_letter_code
_entity_poly.pdbx_strand_id
1 'polypeptide(L)'
;MTAHLLPPNATELDKAFSLAFDPAPELAPAIDAVRGAKLVAPPPSWLPWLVYEYGLGELTPYVPNLYDLIREGIDWQRIRGTPAALAMGLGWIGYAGDIEEWPTRRRAWSRFQLRLDRVRDTEDPDLERIEGIATLSPPLRSRFWRGFHGYDVRPLDWSWQRWSGARWASFSGVRLHEGGPKWSFGRTHDVDRTLGQAELEAAGAWIAPTGGASLSWGPFPWTTPGIAWTDSGEEARRRAIAANLAARDIYVALIDGDGQVIGYRRARAVHAVSLDVAGAYEVDGVRWAPDEQGTAIYVEALTGFGDGAGADIASVALAFDATPADPARPGLLWAGPGELVTPTGLVAETPAAIALGETVRERIRFILRS
;
A
#
# COMPACT_ATOMS: atom_id res chain seq x y z
N MET A 1 -4.11 54.05 45.02
CA MET A 1 -4.06 55.49 44.62
C MET A 1 -4.46 55.54 43.16
N THR A 2 -5.61 56.04 42.71
CA THR A 2 -6.63 56.95 43.28
C THR A 2 -8.00 56.30 42.96
N ALA A 3 -8.84 56.04 43.97
CA ALA A 3 -10.09 55.27 43.78
C ALA A 3 -11.24 56.07 43.13
N HIS A 4 -11.01 57.35 42.81
CA HIS A 4 -12.00 58.24 42.19
C HIS A 4 -11.29 59.32 41.36
N LEU A 5 -11.93 59.78 40.29
CA LEU A 5 -11.44 60.83 39.37
C LEU A 5 -11.90 62.25 39.77
N LEU A 6 -12.40 62.42 41.00
CA LEU A 6 -12.94 63.67 41.50
C LEU A 6 -11.84 64.73 41.79
N PRO A 7 -12.14 66.03 41.68
CA PRO A 7 -11.22 67.11 42.02
C PRO A 7 -10.89 67.15 43.53
N PRO A 8 -9.80 67.82 43.94
CA PRO A 8 -9.30 67.79 45.33
C PRO A 8 -10.26 68.33 46.39
N ASN A 9 -11.28 69.10 45.99
CA ASN A 9 -12.27 69.73 46.87
C ASN A 9 -13.58 68.92 47.01
N ALA A 10 -13.63 67.67 46.56
CA ALA A 10 -14.83 66.83 46.62
C ALA A 10 -15.19 66.42 48.06
N THR A 11 -16.48 66.43 48.37
CA THR A 11 -17.00 66.03 49.69
C THR A 11 -17.03 64.50 49.85
N GLU A 12 -17.18 64.00 51.08
CA GLU A 12 -17.27 62.55 51.34
C GLU A 12 -18.49 61.90 50.67
N LEU A 13 -19.60 62.63 50.55
CA LEU A 13 -20.78 62.16 49.82
C LEU A 13 -20.50 62.00 48.32
N ASP A 14 -19.78 62.95 47.72
CA ASP A 14 -19.40 62.89 46.30
C ASP A 14 -18.48 61.69 46.02
N LYS A 15 -17.55 61.41 46.93
CA LYS A 15 -16.67 60.23 46.84
C LYS A 15 -17.45 58.92 46.96
N ALA A 16 -18.42 58.85 47.88
CA ALA A 16 -19.28 57.68 48.04
C ALA A 16 -20.14 57.42 46.79
N PHE A 17 -20.72 58.49 46.20
CA PHE A 17 -21.44 58.37 44.94
C PHE A 17 -20.54 57.94 43.78
N SER A 18 -19.34 58.52 43.66
CA SER A 18 -18.39 58.12 42.63
C SER A 18 -18.00 56.64 42.71
N LEU A 19 -17.90 56.07 43.91
CA LEU A 19 -17.59 54.64 44.08
C LEU A 19 -18.81 53.75 43.85
N ALA A 20 -20.00 54.17 44.29
CA ALA A 20 -21.23 53.41 44.11
C ALA A 20 -21.70 53.35 42.64
N PHE A 21 -21.38 54.39 41.86
CA PHE A 21 -21.68 54.47 40.43
C PHE A 21 -20.51 54.08 39.53
N ASP A 22 -19.38 53.60 40.06
CA ASP A 22 -18.29 53.07 39.25
C ASP A 22 -18.57 51.59 38.93
N PRO A 23 -18.96 51.23 37.69
CA PRO A 23 -19.16 49.84 37.31
C PRO A 23 -17.83 49.12 37.01
N ALA A 24 -16.70 49.82 36.95
CA ALA A 24 -15.44 49.25 36.52
C ALA A 24 -14.96 48.08 37.41
N PRO A 25 -15.09 48.10 38.76
CA PRO A 25 -14.70 46.98 39.60
C PRO A 25 -15.54 45.71 39.36
N GLU A 26 -16.82 45.87 38.98
CA GLU A 26 -17.72 44.75 38.68
C GLU A 26 -17.51 44.20 37.27
N LEU A 27 -17.30 45.09 36.29
CA LEU A 27 -17.17 44.71 34.88
C LEU A 27 -15.75 44.32 34.47
N ALA A 28 -14.71 44.85 35.12
CA ALA A 28 -13.32 44.58 34.73
C ALA A 28 -12.98 43.08 34.71
N PRO A 29 -13.37 42.25 35.70
CA PRO A 29 -13.13 40.81 35.64
C PRO A 29 -13.82 40.13 34.45
N ALA A 30 -15.03 40.57 34.09
CA ALA A 30 -15.76 40.03 32.94
C ALA A 30 -15.10 40.45 31.61
N ILE A 31 -14.65 41.70 31.50
CA ILE A 31 -13.92 42.21 30.33
C ILE A 31 -12.61 41.45 30.14
N ASP A 32 -11.87 41.23 31.22
CA ASP A 32 -10.64 40.44 31.18
C ASP A 32 -10.90 38.98 30.84
N ALA A 33 -12.01 38.39 31.32
CA ALA A 33 -12.41 37.04 30.98
C ALA A 33 -12.81 36.87 29.50
N VAL A 34 -13.37 37.90 28.85
CA VAL A 34 -13.66 37.88 27.41
C VAL A 34 -12.37 37.81 26.59
N ARG A 35 -11.28 38.40 27.08
CA ARG A 35 -9.98 38.38 26.42
C ARG A 35 -9.42 36.95 26.42
N GLY A 36 -9.32 36.36 25.22
CA GLY A 36 -8.80 34.99 25.07
C GLY A 36 -9.84 33.88 25.24
N ALA A 37 -11.09 34.22 25.56
CA ALA A 37 -12.18 33.25 25.69
C ALA A 37 -12.34 32.34 24.46
N LYS A 38 -12.09 32.88 23.25
CA LYS A 38 -12.17 32.12 21.99
C LYS A 38 -11.05 31.10 21.80
N LEU A 39 -9.90 31.27 22.46
CA LEU A 39 -8.67 30.52 22.16
C LEU A 39 -8.19 29.63 23.33
N VAL A 40 -8.42 30.04 24.57
CA VAL A 40 -7.87 29.34 25.76
C VAL A 40 -8.84 28.28 26.28
N ALA A 41 -10.13 28.62 26.39
CA ALA A 41 -11.17 27.72 26.89
C ALA A 41 -12.55 28.09 26.31
N PRO A 42 -12.78 27.89 25.00
CA PRO A 42 -14.05 28.26 24.40
C PRO A 42 -15.20 27.41 24.96
N PRO A 43 -16.33 28.03 25.34
CA PRO A 43 -17.53 27.30 25.72
C PRO A 43 -17.99 26.35 24.60
N PRO A 44 -18.50 25.14 24.92
CA PRO A 44 -18.97 24.19 23.90
C PRO A 44 -20.01 24.78 22.93
N SER A 45 -20.87 25.68 23.42
CA SER A 45 -21.89 26.37 22.62
C SER A 45 -21.32 27.31 21.56
N TRP A 46 -20.05 27.73 21.69
CA TRP A 46 -19.39 28.62 20.75
C TRP A 46 -18.67 27.87 19.63
N LEU A 47 -18.34 26.59 19.82
CA LEU A 47 -17.48 25.84 18.89
C LEU A 47 -17.98 25.84 17.44
N PRO A 48 -19.28 25.60 17.15
CA PRO A 48 -19.76 25.63 15.77
C PRO A 48 -19.62 27.01 15.12
N TRP A 49 -19.81 28.07 15.91
CA TRP A 49 -19.66 29.45 15.46
C TRP A 49 -18.19 29.83 15.24
N LEU A 50 -17.28 29.33 16.07
CA LEU A 50 -15.84 29.53 15.89
C LEU A 50 -15.34 28.78 14.65
N VAL A 51 -15.82 27.57 14.38
CA VAL A 51 -15.50 26.84 13.15
C VAL A 51 -15.96 27.62 11.92
N TYR A 52 -17.16 28.22 11.97
CA TYR A 52 -17.64 29.09 10.91
C TYR A 52 -16.81 30.38 10.79
N GLU A 53 -16.55 31.07 11.90
CA GLU A 53 -15.78 32.32 11.97
C GLU A 53 -14.37 32.15 11.38
N TYR A 54 -13.71 31.03 11.68
CA TYR A 54 -12.37 30.72 11.16
C TYR A 54 -12.40 29.97 9.82
N GLY A 55 -13.57 29.67 9.25
CA GLY A 55 -13.66 28.97 7.96
C GLY A 55 -13.07 27.56 7.97
N LEU A 56 -13.20 26.84 9.09
CA LEU A 56 -12.62 25.50 9.30
C LEU A 56 -13.58 24.36 8.90
N GLY A 57 -14.74 24.69 8.32
CA GLY A 57 -15.77 23.71 7.96
C GLY A 57 -15.25 22.58 7.06
N GLU A 58 -14.39 22.89 6.08
CA GLU A 58 -13.80 21.91 5.17
C GLU A 58 -12.91 20.88 5.86
N LEU A 59 -12.41 21.18 7.07
CA LEU A 59 -11.50 20.31 7.82
C LEU A 59 -12.22 19.39 8.83
N THR A 60 -13.52 19.63 9.08
CA THR A 60 -14.34 18.84 9.99
C THR A 60 -14.35 17.33 9.71
N PRO A 61 -14.23 16.83 8.45
CA PRO A 61 -14.17 15.39 8.20
C PRO A 61 -12.86 14.72 8.66
N TYR A 62 -11.79 15.49 8.87
CA TYR A 62 -10.45 14.97 9.19
C TYR A 62 -10.10 15.11 10.68
N VAL A 63 -10.66 16.12 11.36
CA VAL A 63 -10.43 16.37 12.79
C VAL A 63 -11.77 16.33 13.54
N PRO A 64 -12.16 15.18 14.12
CA PRO A 64 -13.48 15.01 14.71
C PRO A 64 -13.75 15.89 15.95
N ASN A 65 -12.71 16.16 16.75
CA ASN A 65 -12.82 16.98 17.94
C ASN A 65 -12.74 18.47 17.57
N LEU A 66 -13.82 19.23 17.80
CA LEU A 66 -13.89 20.65 17.46
C LEU A 66 -12.87 21.51 18.23
N TYR A 67 -12.48 21.11 19.45
CA TYR A 67 -11.44 21.81 20.20
C TYR A 67 -10.07 21.68 19.52
N ASP A 68 -9.72 20.47 19.08
CA ASP A 68 -8.49 20.23 18.33
C ASP A 68 -8.55 20.87 16.95
N LEU A 69 -9.71 20.85 16.29
CA LEU A 69 -9.91 21.51 15.00
C LEU A 69 -9.65 23.01 15.07
N ILE A 70 -10.15 23.70 16.10
CA ILE A 70 -9.91 25.15 16.26
C ILE A 70 -8.43 25.41 16.51
N ARG A 71 -7.78 24.61 17.37
CA ARG A 71 -6.36 24.77 17.69
C ARG A 71 -5.48 24.52 16.46
N GLU A 72 -5.64 23.38 15.81
CA GLU A 72 -4.75 22.90 14.75
C GLU A 72 -5.14 23.45 13.38
N GLY A 73 -6.43 23.66 13.12
CA GLY A 73 -6.93 24.18 11.87
C GLY A 73 -6.50 25.62 11.61
N ILE A 74 -6.45 26.47 12.65
CA ILE A 74 -5.92 27.85 12.53
C ILE A 74 -4.44 27.82 12.14
N ASP A 75 -3.64 26.97 12.78
CA ASP A 75 -2.22 26.86 12.48
C ASP A 75 -1.99 26.29 11.07
N TRP A 76 -2.78 25.30 10.66
CA TRP A 76 -2.77 24.77 9.30
C TRP A 76 -3.12 25.84 8.25
N GLN A 77 -4.14 26.68 8.50
CA GLN A 77 -4.50 27.76 7.59
C GLN A 77 -3.36 28.77 7.39
N ARG A 78 -2.57 29.06 8.43
CA ARG A 78 -1.42 29.98 8.36
C ARG A 78 -0.30 29.45 7.49
N ILE A 79 -0.15 28.12 7.40
CA ILE A 79 0.91 27.47 6.61
C ILE A 79 0.39 26.85 5.31
N ARG A 80 -0.90 27.03 4.98
CA ARG A 80 -1.52 26.49 3.77
C ARG A 80 -0.74 26.93 2.52
N GLY A 81 -0.62 26.02 1.55
CA GLY A 81 0.18 26.22 0.35
C GLY A 81 1.65 25.79 0.50
N THR A 82 2.04 25.26 1.66
CA THR A 82 3.37 24.68 1.89
C THR A 82 3.32 23.16 2.06
N PRO A 83 4.44 22.44 1.85
CA PRO A 83 4.55 21.02 2.20
C PRO A 83 4.22 20.72 3.67
N ALA A 84 4.48 21.67 4.58
CA ALA A 84 4.19 21.51 6.00
C ALA A 84 2.69 21.42 6.29
N ALA A 85 1.84 22.15 5.54
CA ALA A 85 0.39 22.03 5.65
C ALA A 85 -0.09 20.62 5.28
N LEU A 86 0.50 20.05 4.22
CA LEU A 86 0.17 18.69 3.81
C LEU A 86 0.61 17.66 4.85
N ALA A 87 1.84 17.79 5.37
CA ALA A 87 2.35 16.90 6.42
C ALA A 87 1.48 16.97 7.69
N MET A 88 1.10 18.17 8.13
CA MET A 88 0.21 18.37 9.27
C MET A 88 -1.16 17.72 9.03
N GLY A 89 -1.75 17.93 7.85
CA GLY A 89 -3.04 17.35 7.50
C GLY A 89 -3.01 15.82 7.42
N LEU A 90 -2.00 15.23 6.76
CA LEU A 90 -1.84 13.77 6.73
C LEU A 90 -1.66 13.20 8.14
N GLY A 91 -1.00 13.94 9.03
CA GLY A 91 -0.85 13.59 10.44
C GLY A 91 -2.19 13.42 11.16
N TRP A 92 -3.21 14.25 10.89
CA TRP A 92 -4.54 14.13 11.49
C TRP A 92 -5.22 12.79 11.19
N ILE A 93 -4.95 12.23 10.02
CA ILE A 93 -5.54 10.97 9.56
C ILE A 93 -4.60 9.77 9.75
N GLY A 94 -3.46 9.95 10.44
CA GLY A 94 -2.53 8.85 10.75
C GLY A 94 -1.71 8.37 9.55
N TYR A 95 -1.41 9.28 8.61
CA TYR A 95 -0.57 9.01 7.45
C TYR A 95 0.60 9.99 7.38
N ALA A 96 1.66 9.59 6.67
CA ALA A 96 2.74 10.47 6.28
C ALA A 96 3.05 10.29 4.78
N GLY A 97 3.64 11.31 4.16
CA GLY A 97 3.96 11.20 2.76
C GLY A 97 4.97 12.23 2.30
N ASP A 98 5.81 11.80 1.36
CA ASP A 98 6.79 12.65 0.71
C ASP A 98 6.24 13.16 -0.62
N ILE A 99 6.36 14.46 -0.83
CA ILE A 99 5.97 15.11 -2.09
C ILE A 99 7.04 14.83 -3.13
N GLU A 100 6.61 14.28 -4.26
CA GLU A 100 7.43 14.19 -5.46
C GLU A 100 6.81 15.04 -6.56
N GLU A 101 7.57 16.03 -7.02
CA GLU A 101 7.16 16.92 -8.10
C GLU A 101 7.20 16.20 -9.45
N TRP A 102 6.33 16.63 -10.36
CA TRP A 102 6.35 16.10 -11.72
C TRP A 102 7.69 16.45 -12.40
N PRO A 103 8.30 15.52 -13.16
CA PRO A 103 9.54 15.79 -13.87
C PRO A 103 9.41 17.01 -14.78
N THR A 104 10.33 17.98 -14.65
CA THR A 104 10.36 19.23 -15.44
C THR A 104 10.41 19.00 -16.94
N ARG A 105 10.94 17.84 -17.36
CA ARG A 105 10.99 17.38 -18.76
C ARG A 105 9.63 17.01 -19.37
N ARG A 106 8.54 17.00 -18.61
CA ARG A 106 7.20 16.66 -19.08
C ARG A 106 6.27 17.87 -18.99
N ARG A 107 5.21 17.88 -19.82
CA ARG A 107 4.28 19.02 -19.97
C ARG A 107 3.42 19.32 -18.73
N ALA A 108 3.22 18.36 -17.82
CA ALA A 108 2.31 18.50 -16.67
C ALA A 108 3.03 19.01 -15.41
N TRP A 109 3.75 20.12 -15.55
CA TRP A 109 4.62 20.71 -14.52
C TRP A 109 3.91 21.03 -13.19
N SER A 110 2.60 21.26 -13.21
CA SER A 110 1.81 21.59 -12.02
C SER A 110 1.44 20.38 -11.16
N ARG A 111 1.69 19.15 -11.62
CA ARG A 111 1.27 17.95 -10.89
C ARG A 111 2.30 17.56 -9.84
N PHE A 112 1.83 16.95 -8.76
CA PHE A 112 2.69 16.28 -7.80
C PHE A 112 2.05 14.97 -7.34
N GLN A 113 2.89 14.04 -6.94
CA GLN A 113 2.50 12.75 -6.38
C GLN A 113 2.96 12.63 -4.93
N LEU A 114 2.31 11.73 -4.19
CA LEU A 114 2.66 11.43 -2.82
C LEU A 114 3.20 10.00 -2.73
N ARG A 115 4.42 9.88 -2.24
CA ARG A 115 4.94 8.61 -1.75
C ARG A 115 4.50 8.47 -0.31
N LEU A 116 3.49 7.65 -0.06
CA LEU A 116 2.99 7.40 1.29
C LEU A 116 3.97 6.54 2.09
N ASP A 117 3.93 6.68 3.39
CA ASP A 117 4.75 5.94 4.35
C ASP A 117 4.34 4.47 4.46
N ARG A 118 3.05 4.18 4.25
CA ARG A 118 2.47 2.82 4.28
C ARG A 118 1.38 2.62 3.23
N VAL A 119 0.96 1.37 3.06
CA VAL A 119 -0.31 1.06 2.39
C VAL A 119 -1.45 1.46 3.33
N ARG A 120 -2.54 1.99 2.76
CA ARG A 120 -3.76 2.30 3.50
C ARG A 120 -4.31 1.09 4.28
N ASP A 121 -5.09 1.40 5.32
CA ASP A 121 -5.80 0.40 6.10
C ASP A 121 -7.11 -0.01 5.39
N THR A 122 -7.89 0.96 4.91
CA THR A 122 -9.14 0.75 4.15
C THR A 122 -9.17 1.58 2.86
N GLU A 123 -9.96 1.20 1.83
CA GLU A 123 -10.14 2.06 0.65
C GLU A 123 -10.98 3.29 0.96
N ASP A 124 -12.13 3.05 1.55
CA ASP A 124 -13.08 4.03 2.04
C ASP A 124 -13.09 3.94 3.58
N PRO A 125 -12.85 5.03 4.34
CA PRO A 125 -12.74 6.43 3.89
C PRO A 125 -11.30 6.95 3.69
N ASP A 126 -10.27 6.12 3.87
CA ASP A 126 -8.90 6.64 3.98
C ASP A 126 -8.42 7.34 2.70
N LEU A 127 -8.68 6.77 1.52
CA LEU A 127 -8.19 7.36 0.27
C LEU A 127 -8.90 8.66 -0.07
N GLU A 128 -10.21 8.75 0.18
CA GLU A 128 -10.97 9.99 0.07
C GLU A 128 -10.42 11.05 1.03
N ARG A 129 -10.10 10.66 2.27
CA ARG A 129 -9.53 11.58 3.25
C ARG A 129 -8.15 12.10 2.84
N ILE A 130 -7.27 11.20 2.38
CA ILE A 130 -5.94 11.58 1.87
C ILE A 130 -6.10 12.50 0.66
N GLU A 131 -6.98 12.18 -0.29
CA GLU A 131 -7.25 13.03 -1.45
C GLU A 131 -7.76 14.41 -1.05
N GLY A 132 -8.71 14.48 -0.13
CA GLY A 132 -9.28 15.74 0.35
C GLY A 132 -8.22 16.66 0.95
N ILE A 133 -7.40 16.14 1.86
CA ILE A 133 -6.29 16.92 2.45
C ILE A 133 -5.24 17.28 1.40
N ALA A 134 -4.87 16.36 0.51
CA ALA A 134 -3.90 16.59 -0.56
C ALA A 134 -4.39 17.59 -1.61
N THR A 135 -5.70 17.83 -1.68
CA THR A 135 -6.33 18.82 -2.55
C THR A 135 -6.44 20.19 -1.87
N LEU A 136 -6.73 20.21 -0.57
CA LEU A 136 -6.91 21.44 0.21
C LEU A 136 -5.57 22.12 0.58
N SER A 137 -4.53 21.33 0.85
CA SER A 137 -3.24 21.81 1.36
C SER A 137 -2.34 22.57 0.36
N PRO A 138 -2.17 22.12 -0.89
CA PRO A 138 -1.22 22.75 -1.83
C PRO A 138 -1.72 24.11 -2.35
N PRO A 139 -0.84 24.93 -2.95
CA PRO A 139 -1.25 26.17 -3.61
C PRO A 139 -2.10 25.85 -4.85
N LEU A 140 -2.97 26.78 -5.27
CA LEU A 140 -3.91 26.59 -6.39
C LEU A 140 -3.26 26.09 -7.69
N ARG A 141 -2.01 26.47 -7.95
CA ARG A 141 -1.27 26.05 -9.15
C ARG A 141 -0.86 24.58 -9.13
N SER A 142 -0.79 23.96 -7.96
CA SER A 142 -0.28 22.60 -7.77
C SER A 142 -1.44 21.64 -7.60
N ARG A 143 -1.41 20.54 -8.35
CA ARG A 143 -2.50 19.55 -8.36
C ARG A 143 -2.00 18.19 -7.93
N PHE A 144 -2.60 17.66 -6.86
CA PHE A 144 -2.42 16.26 -6.48
C PHE A 144 -2.97 15.36 -7.58
N TRP A 145 -2.18 14.36 -7.99
CA TRP A 145 -2.58 13.49 -9.10
C TRP A 145 -2.41 12.00 -8.82
N ARG A 146 -1.57 11.61 -7.86
CA ARG A 146 -1.31 10.19 -7.55
C ARG A 146 -0.72 9.99 -6.16
N GLY A 147 -1.23 9.00 -5.43
CA GLY A 147 -0.58 8.44 -4.25
C GLY A 147 -0.08 7.02 -4.50
N PHE A 148 1.08 6.67 -3.96
CA PHE A 148 1.65 5.34 -4.12
C PHE A 148 2.49 4.90 -2.91
N HIS A 149 2.54 3.59 -2.70
CA HIS A 149 3.45 2.94 -1.76
C HIS A 149 3.69 1.50 -2.21
N GLY A 150 4.93 1.01 -2.12
CA GLY A 150 5.30 -0.39 -2.47
C GLY A 150 5.28 -0.74 -3.97
N TYR A 151 4.39 -0.14 -4.77
CA TYR A 151 4.34 -0.37 -6.22
C TYR A 151 4.38 0.94 -7.02
N ASP A 152 5.54 1.23 -7.61
CA ASP A 152 5.76 2.42 -8.43
C ASP A 152 6.36 2.06 -9.80
N VAL A 153 5.50 1.84 -10.80
CA VAL A 153 5.96 1.71 -12.19
C VAL A 153 5.66 3.01 -12.92
N ARG A 154 6.74 3.66 -13.34
CA ARG A 154 6.71 4.99 -13.96
C ARG A 154 6.55 4.90 -15.48
N PRO A 155 6.04 5.96 -16.11
CA PRO A 155 6.00 6.02 -17.55
C PRO A 155 7.40 6.19 -18.12
N LEU A 156 7.61 5.64 -19.32
CA LEU A 156 8.86 5.68 -20.05
C LEU A 156 9.24 7.12 -20.34
N ASP A 157 10.41 7.51 -19.85
CA ASP A 157 11.09 8.73 -20.27
C ASP A 157 12.14 8.37 -21.31
N TRP A 158 11.96 8.86 -22.53
CA TRP A 158 12.84 8.60 -23.66
C TRP A 158 14.30 8.91 -23.30
N SER A 159 15.19 7.94 -23.49
CA SER A 159 16.63 8.05 -23.19
C SER A 159 17.01 8.19 -21.70
N TRP A 160 16.04 8.15 -20.77
CA TRP A 160 16.30 8.27 -19.31
C TRP A 160 15.92 7.04 -18.51
N GLN A 161 15.20 6.09 -19.12
CA GLN A 161 14.76 4.86 -18.47
C GLN A 161 14.95 3.64 -19.35
N ARG A 162 15.10 2.48 -18.72
CA ARG A 162 15.06 1.19 -19.39
C ARG A 162 13.60 0.83 -19.70
N TRP A 163 13.35 0.36 -20.91
CA TRP A 163 12.02 -0.06 -21.36
C TRP A 163 11.42 -1.14 -20.47
N SER A 164 12.23 -2.06 -19.95
CA SER A 164 11.77 -3.17 -19.10
C SER A 164 11.23 -2.74 -17.73
N GLY A 165 11.52 -1.52 -17.28
CA GLY A 165 11.09 -0.99 -15.98
C GLY A 165 10.02 0.08 -16.05
N ALA A 166 9.50 0.38 -17.25
CA ALA A 166 8.64 1.53 -17.48
C ALA A 166 7.37 1.16 -18.27
N ARG A 167 6.30 1.91 -18.06
CA ARG A 167 5.07 1.82 -18.86
C ARG A 167 5.11 2.81 -20.01
N TRP A 168 4.49 2.50 -21.14
CA TRP A 168 4.54 3.37 -22.32
C TRP A 168 4.15 4.84 -22.07
N ALA A 169 3.00 5.10 -21.43
CA ALA A 169 2.45 6.46 -21.36
C ALA A 169 1.98 6.91 -19.97
N SER A 170 1.72 5.99 -19.04
CA SER A 170 1.11 6.33 -17.75
C SER A 170 1.78 5.62 -16.58
N PHE A 171 1.71 6.22 -15.39
CA PHE A 171 2.12 5.54 -14.17
C PHE A 171 1.17 4.40 -13.83
N SER A 172 1.66 3.46 -13.02
CA SER A 172 0.82 2.46 -12.35
C SER A 172 -0.22 3.10 -11.43
N GLY A 173 -1.30 2.37 -11.24
CA GLY A 173 -2.43 2.73 -10.38
C GLY A 173 -3.74 2.80 -11.12
N VAL A 174 -4.81 2.77 -10.34
CA VAL A 174 -6.21 2.90 -10.76
C VAL A 174 -6.83 4.15 -10.11
N ARG A 175 -7.95 4.64 -10.64
CA ARG A 175 -8.73 5.72 -10.04
C ARG A 175 -10.02 5.13 -9.51
N LEU A 176 -10.42 5.52 -8.30
CA LEU A 176 -11.68 5.08 -7.70
C LEU A 176 -12.89 5.85 -8.25
N HIS A 177 -12.68 7.08 -8.72
CA HIS A 177 -13.71 7.86 -9.39
C HIS A 177 -13.13 8.69 -10.54
N GLU A 178 -14.01 9.17 -11.41
CA GLU A 178 -13.63 10.03 -12.52
C GLU A 178 -13.03 11.35 -12.00
N GLY A 179 -11.96 11.82 -12.64
CA GLY A 179 -11.26 13.04 -12.26
C GLY A 179 -10.33 12.95 -11.05
N GLY A 180 -10.44 11.88 -10.25
CA GLY A 180 -9.65 11.64 -9.05
C GLY A 180 -8.17 11.31 -9.29
N PRO A 181 -7.37 11.27 -8.21
CA PRO A 181 -5.99 10.84 -8.22
C PRO A 181 -5.88 9.34 -8.52
N LYS A 182 -4.70 8.94 -9.00
CA LYS A 182 -4.37 7.53 -9.13
C LYS A 182 -3.84 6.97 -7.82
N TRP A 183 -4.25 5.76 -7.48
CA TRP A 183 -3.75 5.03 -6.33
C TRP A 183 -2.99 3.79 -6.79
N SER A 184 -1.76 3.62 -6.30
CA SER A 184 -0.86 2.56 -6.71
C SER A 184 -0.17 1.95 -5.50
N PHE A 185 -0.79 0.93 -4.92
CA PHE A 185 -0.23 0.23 -3.77
C PHE A 185 0.34 -1.13 -4.15
N GLY A 186 1.36 -1.56 -3.43
CA GLY A 186 1.96 -2.87 -3.55
C GLY A 186 2.24 -3.46 -2.18
N ARG A 187 1.88 -4.73 -2.01
CA ARG A 187 2.28 -5.55 -0.86
C ARG A 187 2.97 -6.80 -1.39
N THR A 188 3.89 -7.33 -0.59
CA THR A 188 4.67 -8.52 -0.97
C THR A 188 4.56 -9.57 0.11
N HIS A 189 4.26 -10.80 -0.31
CA HIS A 189 4.10 -11.97 0.52
C HIS A 189 5.09 -13.02 0.04
N ASP A 190 5.94 -13.46 0.95
CA ASP A 190 7.00 -14.42 0.68
C ASP A 190 6.66 -15.75 1.32
N VAL A 191 6.83 -16.82 0.56
CA VAL A 191 6.60 -18.20 0.99
C VAL A 191 7.84 -19.02 0.69
N ASP A 192 8.51 -19.50 1.72
CA ASP A 192 9.56 -20.52 1.60
C ASP A 192 8.99 -21.87 2.01
N ARG A 193 8.92 -22.80 1.06
CA ARG A 193 8.30 -24.10 1.29
C ARG A 193 9.14 -25.23 0.70
N THR A 194 9.28 -26.29 1.48
CA THR A 194 9.80 -27.58 0.99
C THR A 194 8.63 -28.47 0.63
N LEU A 195 8.61 -28.98 -0.60
CA LEU A 195 7.57 -29.85 -1.11
C LEU A 195 7.77 -31.29 -0.59
N GLY A 196 6.71 -31.85 -0.02
CA GLY A 196 6.68 -33.24 0.40
C GLY A 196 6.49 -34.20 -0.78
N GLN A 197 6.62 -35.51 -0.51
CA GLN A 197 6.40 -36.55 -1.52
C GLN A 197 5.00 -36.45 -2.16
N ALA A 198 3.94 -36.37 -1.35
CA ALA A 198 2.57 -36.30 -1.86
C ALA A 198 2.33 -35.08 -2.76
N GLU A 199 2.94 -33.94 -2.43
CA GLU A 199 2.86 -32.72 -3.23
C GLU A 199 3.61 -32.85 -4.56
N LEU A 200 4.80 -33.44 -4.54
CA LEU A 200 5.58 -33.72 -5.74
C LEU A 200 4.92 -34.79 -6.64
N GLU A 201 4.26 -35.79 -6.05
CA GLU A 201 3.48 -36.80 -6.77
C GLU A 201 2.25 -36.18 -7.42
N ALA A 202 1.50 -35.34 -6.70
CA ALA A 202 0.36 -34.60 -7.24
C ALA A 202 0.77 -33.64 -8.37
N ALA A 203 1.91 -32.98 -8.22
CA ALA A 203 2.52 -32.16 -9.29
C ALA A 203 3.14 -33.01 -10.41
N GLY A 204 3.17 -34.35 -10.30
CA GLY A 204 3.77 -35.24 -11.32
C GLY A 204 5.27 -35.02 -11.53
N ALA A 205 5.99 -34.55 -10.51
CA ALA A 205 7.42 -34.28 -10.52
C ALA A 205 8.19 -35.12 -9.48
N TRP A 206 7.56 -36.11 -8.85
CA TRP A 206 8.20 -36.95 -7.85
C TRP A 206 9.29 -37.83 -8.46
N ILE A 207 10.45 -37.80 -7.81
CA ILE A 207 11.58 -38.70 -8.06
C ILE A 207 11.96 -39.33 -6.72
N ALA A 208 12.13 -40.65 -6.69
CA ALA A 208 12.51 -41.36 -5.47
C ALA A 208 13.89 -40.88 -4.96
N PRO A 209 14.07 -40.71 -3.64
CA PRO A 209 15.39 -40.44 -3.07
C PRO A 209 16.39 -41.55 -3.43
N THR A 210 17.60 -41.18 -3.83
CA THR A 210 18.60 -42.16 -4.27
C THR A 210 19.46 -42.70 -3.12
N GLY A 211 19.35 -42.14 -1.91
CA GLY A 211 20.16 -42.54 -0.75
C GLY A 211 21.66 -42.40 -0.99
N GLY A 212 22.07 -41.43 -1.82
CA GLY A 212 23.46 -41.21 -2.22
C GLY A 212 23.92 -42.00 -3.47
N ALA A 213 23.13 -42.96 -3.97
CA ALA A 213 23.41 -43.60 -5.24
C ALA A 213 23.16 -42.63 -6.41
N SER A 214 23.78 -42.87 -7.57
CA SER A 214 23.51 -42.08 -8.78
C SER A 214 22.04 -42.20 -9.21
N LEU A 215 21.52 -41.15 -9.82
CA LEU A 215 20.15 -41.12 -10.36
C LEU A 215 20.02 -42.17 -11.49
N SER A 216 19.13 -43.15 -11.33
CA SER A 216 18.88 -44.19 -12.35
C SER A 216 17.98 -43.68 -13.48
N TRP A 217 18.05 -44.31 -14.66
CA TRP A 217 17.13 -44.08 -15.79
C TRP A 217 15.66 -44.04 -15.35
N GLY A 218 14.96 -42.93 -15.62
CA GLY A 218 13.57 -42.72 -15.20
C GLY A 218 12.81 -41.69 -16.05
N PRO A 219 11.50 -41.48 -15.79
CA PRO A 219 10.59 -40.63 -16.58
C PRO A 219 10.73 -39.15 -16.24
N PHE A 220 11.95 -38.64 -16.27
CA PHE A 220 12.26 -37.21 -16.17
C PHE A 220 13.14 -36.83 -17.37
N PRO A 221 13.07 -35.57 -17.86
CA PRO A 221 13.79 -35.18 -19.05
C PRO A 221 15.30 -35.29 -18.84
N TRP A 222 15.95 -36.27 -19.48
CA TRP A 222 17.42 -36.41 -19.49
C TRP A 222 18.12 -35.32 -20.29
N THR A 223 17.35 -34.54 -21.05
CA THR A 223 17.80 -33.30 -21.70
C THR A 223 17.76 -32.10 -20.77
N THR A 224 17.45 -32.28 -19.47
CA THR A 224 17.53 -31.20 -18.49
C THR A 224 18.95 -30.65 -18.47
N PRO A 225 19.15 -29.36 -18.83
CA PRO A 225 20.45 -28.72 -18.71
C PRO A 225 20.95 -28.82 -17.27
N GLY A 226 22.25 -29.09 -17.07
CA GLY A 226 22.86 -28.93 -15.75
C GLY A 226 22.94 -30.15 -14.84
N ILE A 227 22.54 -31.36 -15.28
CA ILE A 227 22.86 -32.60 -14.57
C ILE A 227 24.26 -33.07 -15.02
N ALA A 228 25.25 -32.96 -14.13
CA ALA A 228 26.61 -33.41 -14.39
C ALA A 228 26.80 -34.85 -13.92
N TRP A 229 27.67 -35.61 -14.61
CA TRP A 229 28.08 -36.96 -14.18
C TRP A 229 28.74 -37.00 -12.79
N THR A 230 29.22 -35.85 -12.32
CA THR A 230 29.89 -35.66 -11.03
C THR A 230 28.93 -35.31 -9.90
N ASP A 231 27.67 -34.98 -10.21
CA ASP A 231 26.70 -34.60 -9.18
C ASP A 231 26.37 -35.81 -8.29
N SER A 232 26.16 -35.55 -6.99
CA SER A 232 25.56 -36.56 -6.13
C SER A 232 24.14 -36.88 -6.63
N GLY A 233 23.66 -38.11 -6.42
CA GLY A 233 22.31 -38.46 -6.87
C GLY A 233 21.21 -37.63 -6.21
N GLU A 234 21.44 -37.10 -5.00
CA GLU A 234 20.51 -36.21 -4.33
C GLU A 234 20.47 -34.81 -4.96
N GLU A 235 21.61 -34.24 -5.35
CA GLU A 235 21.67 -32.97 -6.08
C GLU A 235 21.07 -33.12 -7.48
N ALA A 236 21.44 -34.18 -8.20
CA ALA A 236 20.87 -34.49 -9.51
C ALA A 236 19.35 -34.64 -9.44
N ARG A 237 18.83 -35.29 -8.38
CA ARG A 237 17.39 -35.39 -8.10
C ARG A 237 16.76 -34.01 -7.92
N ARG A 238 17.29 -33.16 -7.04
CA ARG A 238 16.72 -31.84 -6.77
C ARG A 238 16.72 -30.95 -8.02
N ARG A 239 17.80 -30.97 -8.80
CA ARG A 239 17.88 -30.24 -10.09
C ARG A 239 16.85 -30.74 -11.09
N ALA A 240 16.69 -32.06 -11.22
CA ALA A 240 15.70 -32.65 -12.12
C ALA A 240 14.26 -32.24 -11.75
N ILE A 241 13.93 -32.24 -10.46
CA ILE A 241 12.63 -31.77 -9.95
C ILE A 241 12.45 -30.28 -10.24
N ALA A 242 13.46 -29.46 -9.91
CA ALA A 242 13.42 -28.01 -10.12
C ALA A 242 13.22 -27.64 -11.58
N ALA A 243 14.00 -28.23 -12.48
CA ALA A 243 13.89 -28.00 -13.92
C ALA A 243 12.54 -28.47 -14.49
N ASN A 244 12.04 -29.62 -14.03
CA ASN A 244 10.75 -30.15 -14.49
C ASN A 244 9.58 -29.22 -14.11
N LEU A 245 9.53 -28.75 -12.87
CA LEU A 245 8.48 -27.84 -12.42
C LEU A 245 8.64 -26.43 -13.03
N ALA A 246 9.87 -25.95 -13.22
CA ALA A 246 10.13 -24.64 -13.80
C ALA A 246 9.71 -24.52 -15.29
N ALA A 247 9.61 -25.65 -16.01
CA ALA A 247 9.20 -25.68 -17.41
C ALA A 247 7.67 -25.64 -17.60
N ARG A 248 6.88 -25.68 -16.51
CA ARG A 248 5.42 -25.80 -16.55
C ARG A 248 4.74 -24.43 -16.46
N ASP A 249 3.51 -24.36 -16.96
CA ASP A 249 2.64 -23.22 -16.71
C ASP A 249 2.10 -23.30 -15.27
N ILE A 250 2.34 -22.25 -14.48
CA ILE A 250 1.95 -22.20 -13.07
C ILE A 250 0.98 -21.05 -12.86
N TYR A 251 -0.10 -21.34 -12.14
CA TYR A 251 -1.02 -20.34 -11.59
C TYR A 251 -0.97 -20.40 -10.06
N VAL A 252 -1.03 -19.24 -9.43
CA VAL A 252 -1.24 -19.12 -7.99
C VAL A 252 -2.74 -19.01 -7.74
N ALA A 253 -3.31 -19.97 -7.03
CA ALA A 253 -4.69 -19.95 -6.57
C ALA A 253 -4.78 -19.14 -5.27
N LEU A 254 -5.79 -18.28 -5.17
CA LEU A 254 -6.12 -17.51 -3.99
C LEU A 254 -7.41 -18.07 -3.40
N ILE A 255 -7.36 -18.48 -2.13
CA ILE A 255 -8.40 -19.29 -1.48
C ILE A 255 -8.92 -18.55 -0.24
N ASP A 256 -10.24 -18.53 -0.06
CA ASP A 256 -10.91 -17.92 1.09
C ASP A 256 -10.92 -18.81 2.33
N GLY A 257 -11.50 -18.31 3.43
CA GLY A 257 -11.61 -19.05 4.70
C GLY A 257 -12.50 -20.29 4.65
N ASP A 258 -13.36 -20.41 3.63
CA ASP A 258 -14.25 -21.55 3.40
C ASP A 258 -13.63 -22.59 2.44
N GLY A 259 -12.37 -22.38 2.02
CA GLY A 259 -11.65 -23.25 1.09
C GLY A 259 -12.09 -23.10 -0.37
N GLN A 260 -12.85 -22.05 -0.71
CA GLN A 260 -13.23 -21.76 -2.09
C GLN A 260 -12.17 -20.91 -2.77
N VAL A 261 -11.93 -21.20 -4.05
CA VAL A 261 -11.01 -20.39 -4.86
C VAL A 261 -11.71 -19.10 -5.26
N ILE A 262 -11.12 -17.96 -4.91
CA ILE A 262 -11.56 -16.62 -5.35
C ILE A 262 -11.09 -16.35 -6.78
N GLY A 263 -9.86 -16.76 -7.10
CA GLY A 263 -9.30 -16.63 -8.44
C GLY A 263 -7.89 -17.20 -8.56
N TYR A 264 -7.45 -17.30 -9.80
CA TYR A 264 -6.13 -17.77 -10.17
C TYR A 264 -5.35 -16.67 -10.84
N ARG A 265 -4.10 -16.49 -10.42
CA ARG A 265 -3.18 -15.54 -11.03
C ARG A 265 -2.03 -16.27 -11.71
N ARG A 266 -1.85 -16.07 -13.02
CA ARG A 266 -0.72 -16.65 -13.75
C ARG A 266 0.60 -16.14 -13.16
N ALA A 267 1.54 -17.06 -12.94
CA ALA A 267 2.89 -16.71 -12.56
C ALA A 267 3.54 -15.88 -13.68
N ARG A 268 4.13 -14.74 -13.31
CA ARG A 268 4.83 -13.84 -14.23
C ARG A 268 6.29 -14.26 -14.44
N ALA A 269 6.85 -14.98 -13.47
CA ALA A 269 8.23 -15.46 -13.47
C ALA A 269 8.26 -16.84 -12.81
N VAL A 270 8.88 -17.80 -13.50
CA VAL A 270 9.09 -19.17 -13.04
C VAL A 270 10.48 -19.58 -13.49
N HIS A 271 11.38 -19.82 -12.54
CA HIS A 271 12.77 -20.16 -12.84
C HIS A 271 13.30 -21.19 -11.84
N ALA A 272 14.13 -22.11 -12.33
CA ALA A 272 15.09 -22.79 -11.46
C ALA A 272 16.10 -21.74 -10.97
N VAL A 273 16.43 -21.78 -9.68
CA VAL A 273 17.27 -20.77 -9.04
C VAL A 273 18.27 -21.39 -8.07
N SER A 274 19.39 -20.68 -7.90
CA SER A 274 20.40 -20.93 -6.87
C SER A 274 20.63 -19.66 -6.04
N LEU A 275 21.22 -19.83 -4.85
CA LEU A 275 21.53 -18.73 -3.95
C LEU A 275 22.60 -17.84 -4.57
N ASP A 276 22.35 -16.54 -4.61
CA ASP A 276 23.29 -15.54 -5.12
C ASP A 276 23.13 -14.23 -4.36
N VAL A 277 24.22 -13.69 -3.82
CA VAL A 277 24.27 -12.41 -3.11
C VAL A 277 23.83 -11.23 -3.99
N ALA A 278 24.09 -11.32 -5.30
CA ALA A 278 23.68 -10.37 -6.32
C ALA A 278 22.41 -10.80 -7.08
N GLY A 279 21.70 -11.81 -6.57
CA GLY A 279 20.49 -12.36 -7.18
C GLY A 279 19.41 -11.32 -7.42
N ALA A 280 18.71 -11.45 -8.56
CA ALA A 280 17.66 -10.53 -8.98
C ALA A 280 16.34 -10.72 -8.21
N TYR A 281 16.14 -11.91 -7.63
CA TYR A 281 14.97 -12.23 -6.82
C TYR A 281 15.35 -12.26 -5.35
N GLU A 282 14.48 -11.72 -4.52
CA GLU A 282 14.63 -11.75 -3.07
C GLU A 282 13.37 -12.39 -2.49
N VAL A 283 13.51 -13.34 -1.58
CA VAL A 283 12.41 -13.99 -0.86
C VAL A 283 12.86 -14.15 0.58
N ASP A 284 12.11 -13.58 1.53
CA ASP A 284 12.42 -13.58 2.96
C ASP A 284 13.85 -13.09 3.27
N GLY A 285 14.28 -12.02 2.59
CA GLY A 285 15.62 -11.44 2.72
C GLY A 285 16.76 -12.24 2.09
N VAL A 286 16.48 -13.42 1.53
CA VAL A 286 17.45 -14.26 0.83
C VAL A 286 17.39 -13.99 -0.67
N ARG A 287 18.55 -13.85 -1.31
CA ARG A 287 18.65 -13.55 -2.75
C ARG A 287 18.96 -14.77 -3.59
N TRP A 288 18.30 -14.81 -4.75
CA TRP A 288 18.28 -15.90 -5.70
C TRP A 288 18.49 -15.39 -7.12
N ALA A 289 19.24 -16.13 -7.93
CA ALA A 289 19.42 -15.86 -9.35
C ALA A 289 18.86 -17.02 -10.18
N PRO A 290 18.27 -16.76 -11.36
CA PRO A 290 18.01 -17.81 -12.34
C PRO A 290 19.29 -18.60 -12.62
N ASP A 291 19.20 -19.92 -12.48
CA ASP A 291 20.31 -20.83 -12.71
C ASP A 291 19.75 -22.14 -13.27
N GLU A 292 20.23 -22.54 -14.44
CA GLU A 292 19.84 -23.81 -15.06
C GLU A 292 20.24 -25.02 -14.20
N GLN A 293 21.23 -24.85 -13.31
CA GLN A 293 21.65 -25.85 -12.33
C GLN A 293 20.98 -25.65 -10.96
N GLY A 294 20.00 -24.75 -10.86
CA GLY A 294 19.28 -24.43 -9.64
C GLY A 294 18.58 -25.64 -9.03
N THR A 295 18.65 -25.76 -7.71
CA THR A 295 17.99 -26.83 -6.93
C THR A 295 16.66 -26.41 -6.31
N ALA A 296 16.30 -25.13 -6.45
CA ALA A 296 15.04 -24.56 -5.97
C ALA A 296 14.29 -23.89 -7.14
N ILE A 297 13.00 -23.65 -6.96
CA ILE A 297 12.16 -22.99 -7.97
C ILE A 297 11.64 -21.69 -7.38
N TYR A 298 11.85 -20.60 -8.09
CA TYR A 298 11.20 -19.32 -7.82
C TYR A 298 9.92 -19.21 -8.65
N VAL A 299 8.80 -18.95 -7.99
CA VAL A 299 7.51 -18.65 -8.64
C VAL A 299 7.03 -17.31 -8.14
N GLU A 300 6.70 -16.39 -9.05
CA GLU A 300 6.12 -15.10 -8.68
C GLU A 300 4.82 -14.85 -9.41
N ALA A 301 3.77 -14.53 -8.65
CA ALA A 301 2.54 -13.96 -9.17
C ALA A 301 2.38 -12.51 -8.69
N LEU A 302 1.77 -11.69 -9.54
CA LEU A 302 1.43 -10.30 -9.18
C LEU A 302 0.02 -10.01 -9.65
N THR A 303 -0.92 -9.85 -8.72
CA THR A 303 -2.32 -9.52 -9.03
C THR A 303 -2.42 -8.21 -9.80
N GLY A 304 -3.47 -8.05 -10.60
CA GLY A 304 -3.88 -6.76 -11.18
C GLY A 304 -4.53 -5.86 -10.13
N PHE A 305 -4.75 -4.60 -10.50
CA PHE A 305 -5.61 -3.70 -9.71
C PHE A 305 -7.07 -4.15 -9.91
N GLY A 306 -7.80 -4.38 -8.81
CA GLY A 306 -9.20 -4.84 -8.87
C GLY A 306 -9.39 -6.35 -9.00
N ASP A 307 -8.31 -7.13 -9.17
CA ASP A 307 -8.39 -8.59 -9.21
C ASP A 307 -8.89 -9.12 -7.85
N GLY A 308 -10.12 -9.63 -7.80
CA GLY A 308 -10.74 -10.18 -6.59
C GLY A 308 -11.03 -9.15 -5.49
N ALA A 309 -11.18 -7.86 -5.83
CA ALA A 309 -11.38 -6.79 -4.86
C ALA A 309 -12.57 -7.05 -3.90
N GLY A 310 -12.35 -6.78 -2.62
CA GLY A 310 -13.33 -6.99 -1.55
C GLY A 310 -13.31 -8.39 -0.92
N ALA A 311 -12.49 -9.30 -1.43
CA ALA A 311 -12.34 -10.65 -0.87
C ALA A 311 -11.13 -10.77 0.06
N ASP A 312 -11.28 -11.60 1.08
CA ASP A 312 -10.21 -11.95 2.02
C ASP A 312 -9.65 -13.35 1.70
N ILE A 313 -8.34 -13.42 1.52
CA ILE A 313 -7.60 -14.65 1.29
C ILE A 313 -7.15 -15.21 2.64
N ALA A 314 -7.37 -16.51 2.83
CA ALA A 314 -6.90 -17.28 3.98
C ALA A 314 -5.72 -18.20 3.64
N SER A 315 -5.60 -18.63 2.38
CA SER A 315 -4.47 -19.42 1.89
C SER A 315 -4.18 -19.21 0.41
N VAL A 316 -2.95 -19.53 0.02
CA VAL A 316 -2.48 -19.49 -1.36
C VAL A 316 -1.89 -20.84 -1.76
N ALA A 317 -2.16 -21.29 -2.98
CA ALA A 317 -1.69 -22.57 -3.49
C ALA A 317 -1.20 -22.45 -4.94
N LEU A 318 -0.54 -23.48 -5.43
CA LEU A 318 -0.02 -23.57 -6.79
C LEU A 318 -0.81 -24.60 -7.61
N ALA A 319 -1.21 -24.21 -8.81
CA ALA A 319 -1.80 -25.09 -9.80
C ALA A 319 -0.81 -25.25 -10.97
N PHE A 320 -0.29 -26.47 -11.14
CA PHE A 320 0.65 -26.81 -12.21
C PHE A 320 -0.10 -27.31 -13.45
N ASP A 321 0.42 -26.95 -14.63
CA ASP A 321 -0.15 -27.29 -15.94
C ASP A 321 -1.60 -26.83 -16.10
N ALA A 322 -1.95 -25.77 -15.38
CA ALA A 322 -3.29 -25.22 -15.41
C ALA A 322 -3.50 -24.41 -16.68
N THR A 323 -4.60 -24.65 -17.36
CA THR A 323 -4.91 -24.04 -18.67
C THR A 323 -6.26 -23.35 -18.64
N PRO A 324 -6.43 -22.21 -19.32
CA PRO A 324 -7.74 -21.57 -19.45
C PRO A 324 -8.75 -22.54 -20.04
N ALA A 325 -9.93 -22.65 -19.42
CA ALA A 325 -11.02 -23.49 -19.91
C ALA A 325 -11.53 -23.01 -21.29
N ASP A 326 -11.41 -21.70 -21.55
CA ASP A 326 -11.67 -21.10 -22.84
C ASP A 326 -10.37 -20.98 -23.66
N PRO A 327 -10.21 -21.79 -24.74
CA PRO A 327 -9.01 -21.79 -25.56
C PRO A 327 -8.82 -20.49 -26.36
N ALA A 328 -9.84 -19.62 -26.46
CA ALA A 328 -9.71 -18.31 -27.10
C ALA A 328 -8.93 -17.29 -26.24
N ARG A 329 -8.71 -17.59 -24.95
CA ARG A 329 -8.03 -16.71 -23.99
C ARG A 329 -6.78 -17.36 -23.38
N PRO A 330 -5.79 -17.83 -24.16
CA PRO A 330 -4.62 -18.53 -23.63
C PRO A 330 -3.69 -17.63 -22.78
N GLY A 331 -3.82 -16.31 -22.91
CA GLY A 331 -3.04 -15.31 -22.17
C GLY A 331 -3.74 -14.76 -20.93
N LEU A 332 -4.79 -15.41 -20.43
CA LEU A 332 -5.56 -14.94 -19.29
C LEU A 332 -4.65 -14.84 -18.05
N LEU A 333 -4.43 -13.62 -17.57
CA LEU A 333 -3.55 -13.37 -16.43
C LEU A 333 -4.25 -13.63 -15.09
N TRP A 334 -5.54 -13.29 -15.03
CA TRP A 334 -6.42 -13.55 -13.90
C TRP A 334 -7.62 -14.37 -14.38
N ALA A 335 -7.83 -15.53 -13.78
CA ALA A 335 -8.96 -16.41 -14.08
C ALA A 335 -9.86 -16.50 -12.85
N GLY A 336 -11.17 -16.31 -13.04
CA GLY A 336 -12.15 -16.51 -11.99
C GLY A 336 -12.36 -17.99 -11.65
N PRO A 337 -13.23 -18.28 -10.67
CA PRO A 337 -13.59 -19.65 -10.30
C PRO A 337 -14.18 -20.38 -11.50
N GLY A 338 -13.66 -21.57 -11.82
CA GLY A 338 -14.12 -22.39 -12.95
C GLY A 338 -13.63 -21.95 -14.34
N GLU A 339 -12.90 -20.85 -14.47
CA GLU A 339 -12.30 -20.43 -15.74
C GLU A 339 -10.98 -21.14 -16.08
N LEU A 340 -10.47 -21.96 -15.16
CA LEU A 340 -9.21 -22.68 -15.28
C LEU A 340 -9.42 -24.18 -15.09
N VAL A 341 -8.82 -25.00 -15.95
CA VAL A 341 -8.73 -26.45 -15.77
C VAL A 341 -7.41 -26.76 -15.08
N THR A 342 -7.49 -27.40 -13.92
CA THR A 342 -6.34 -27.71 -13.05
C THR A 342 -6.12 -29.24 -12.99
N PRO A 343 -5.39 -29.83 -13.96
CA PRO A 343 -5.26 -31.29 -14.04
C PRO A 343 -4.54 -31.91 -12.83
N THR A 344 -3.64 -31.17 -12.20
CA THR A 344 -2.86 -31.58 -11.01
C THR A 344 -3.53 -31.22 -9.69
N GLY A 345 -4.66 -30.50 -9.72
CA GLY A 345 -5.26 -29.91 -8.53
C GLY A 345 -4.46 -28.74 -7.96
N LEU A 346 -4.63 -28.48 -6.67
CA LEU A 346 -3.89 -27.46 -5.92
C LEU A 346 -2.82 -28.12 -5.06
N VAL A 347 -1.61 -27.59 -5.10
CA VAL A 347 -0.44 -28.10 -4.40
C VAL A 347 0.21 -26.96 -3.61
N ALA A 348 0.99 -27.29 -2.57
CA ALA A 348 1.77 -26.30 -1.81
C ALA A 348 0.92 -25.24 -1.09
N GLU A 349 -0.31 -25.61 -0.70
CA GLU A 349 -1.21 -24.68 0.00
C GLU A 349 -0.57 -24.16 1.29
N THR A 350 -0.48 -22.85 1.39
CA THR A 350 0.17 -22.14 2.49
C THR A 350 -0.77 -21.07 3.03
N PRO A 351 -0.97 -20.98 4.35
CA PRO A 351 -1.78 -19.93 4.96
C PRO A 351 -1.26 -18.54 4.59
N ALA A 352 -2.16 -17.62 4.28
CA ALA A 352 -1.86 -16.23 3.99
C ALA A 352 -3.07 -15.38 4.40
N ALA A 353 -2.84 -14.26 5.08
CA ALA A 353 -3.90 -13.33 5.44
C ALA A 353 -3.79 -12.08 4.54
N ILE A 354 -4.57 -12.06 3.45
CA ILE A 354 -4.47 -11.00 2.43
C ILE A 354 -5.85 -10.45 2.11
N ALA A 355 -6.07 -9.17 2.41
CA ALA A 355 -7.28 -8.45 1.99
C ALA A 355 -7.07 -7.83 0.60
N LEU A 356 -7.81 -8.29 -0.41
CA LEU A 356 -7.73 -7.79 -1.78
C LEU A 356 -8.51 -6.47 -1.92
N GLY A 357 -7.91 -5.47 -2.57
CA GLY A 357 -8.53 -4.17 -2.80
C GLY A 357 -8.37 -3.69 -4.24
N GLU A 358 -9.16 -2.71 -4.66
CA GLU A 358 -9.12 -2.18 -6.02
C GLU A 358 -7.76 -1.56 -6.38
N THR A 359 -7.14 -0.91 -5.40
CA THR A 359 -5.95 -0.07 -5.60
C THR A 359 -4.64 -0.71 -5.11
N VAL A 360 -4.66 -1.96 -4.63
CA VAL A 360 -3.45 -2.73 -4.24
C VAL A 360 -3.14 -3.81 -5.26
N ARG A 361 -1.85 -4.04 -5.51
CA ARG A 361 -1.36 -5.25 -6.17
C ARG A 361 -0.62 -6.11 -5.16
N GLU A 362 -1.02 -7.36 -5.08
CA GLU A 362 -0.43 -8.36 -4.20
C GLU A 362 0.63 -9.13 -4.98
N ARG A 363 1.88 -9.03 -4.53
CA ARG A 363 3.00 -9.80 -5.05
C ARG A 363 3.19 -11.02 -4.17
N ILE A 364 3.00 -12.19 -4.73
CA ILE A 364 3.17 -13.46 -4.01
C ILE A 364 4.37 -14.17 -4.61
N ARG A 365 5.39 -14.40 -3.80
CA ARG A 365 6.64 -15.04 -4.20
C ARG A 365 6.80 -16.35 -3.44
N PHE A 366 6.99 -17.43 -4.17
CA PHE A 366 7.32 -18.73 -3.62
C PHE A 366 8.77 -19.06 -3.94
N ILE A 367 9.48 -19.59 -2.96
CA ILE A 367 10.65 -20.42 -3.19
C ILE A 367 10.29 -21.86 -2.79
N LEU A 368 10.37 -22.77 -3.75
CA LEU A 368 10.03 -24.18 -3.59
C LEU A 368 11.29 -25.04 -3.58
N ARG A 369 11.40 -25.93 -2.60
CA ARG A 369 12.53 -26.86 -2.41
C ARG A 369 12.04 -28.32 -2.44
N SER A 370 12.93 -29.28 -2.71
CA SER A 370 12.57 -30.72 -2.88
C SER A 370 13.50 -31.71 -2.19
#